data_AF-A0A945XDX0-F1
#
_entry.id   AF-A0A945XDX0-F1
#
_cell.length_a   1.000
_cell.length_b   1.000
_cell.length_c   1.000
_cell.angle_alpha   90.00
_cell.angle_beta   90.00
_cell.angle_gamma   90.00
#
_symmetry.space_group_name_H-M   'P 1'
#
loop_
_entity.id
_entity.type
_entity.pdbx_description
1 polymer ?
#
loop_
_entity_poly.entity_id
_entity_poly.type
_entity_poly.pdbx_seq_one_letter_code
_entity_poly.pdbx_strand_id
1 'polypeptide(L)' 'KHFTEYQIVEMLSIIGLYGFFNRWNDTLATPLEDGPKAFAEKTIAKAGWTPGKHET' A
#
# COMPACT_ATOMS: atom_id res chain seq x y z
N LYS A 1 19.03 -22.39 0.29
CA LYS A 1 17.82 -22.34 -0.58
C LYS A 1 16.61 -22.24 0.34
N HIS A 2 15.94 -21.08 0.38
CA HIS A 2 14.83 -20.83 1.31
C HIS A 2 13.44 -20.89 0.65
N PHE A 3 13.38 -20.76 -0.67
CA PHE A 3 12.14 -20.73 -1.43
C PHE A 3 12.21 -21.66 -2.64
N THR A 4 11.06 -22.22 -3.00
CA THR A 4 10.87 -22.92 -4.27
C THR A 4 10.76 -21.91 -5.41
N GLU A 5 10.99 -22.35 -6.65
CA GLU A 5 10.79 -21.50 -7.84
C GLU A 5 9.37 -20.93 -7.90
N TYR A 6 8.37 -21.73 -7.52
CA TYR A 6 6.98 -21.29 -7.48
C TYR A 6 6.76 -20.17 -6.44
N GLN A 7 7.30 -20.32 -5.23
CA GLN A 7 7.24 -19.26 -4.21
C GLN A 7 7.95 -17.98 -4.66
N ILE A 8 9.06 -18.10 -5.41
CA ILE A 8 9.75 -16.94 -5.98
C ILE A 8 8.85 -16.23 -6.99
N VAL A 9 8.18 -16.97 -7.87
CA VAL A 9 7.24 -16.42 -8.85
C VAL A 9 6.06 -15.72 -8.16
N GLU A 10 5.49 -16.30 -7.10
CA GLU A 10 4.40 -15.66 -6.34
C GLU A 10 4.85 -14.36 -5.68
N MET A 11 6.04 -14.34 -5.08
CA MET A 11 6.60 -13.12 -4.50
C MET A 11 6.80 -12.04 -5.56
N LEU A 12 7.39 -12.37 -6.71
CA LEU A 12 7.59 -11.42 -7.80
C LEU A 12 6.26 -10.93 -8.39
N SER A 13 5.24 -11.79 -8.44
CA SER A 13 3.90 -11.43 -8.94
C SER A 13 3.24 -10.39 -8.05
N ILE A 14 3.30 -10.58 -6.72
CA ILE A 14 2.75 -9.62 -5.75
C ILE A 14 3.56 -8.31 -5.76
N ILE A 15 4.89 -8.39 -5.85
CA ILE A 15 5.75 -7.19 -5.99
C ILE A 15 5.36 -6.40 -7.24
N GLY A 16 5.17 -7.07 -8.38
CA GLY A 16 4.76 -6.42 -9.63
C GLY A 16 3.38 -5.78 -9.52
N LEU A 17 2.41 -6.50 -8.96
CA LEU A 17 1.04 -6.01 -8.77
C LEU A 17 1.00 -4.76 -7.89
N TYR A 18 1.64 -4.79 -6.72
CA TYR A 18 1.67 -3.61 -5.85
C TYR A 18 2.60 -2.51 -6.39
N GLY A 19 3.61 -2.84 -7.19
CA GLY A 19 4.38 -1.84 -7.93
C GLY A 19 3.52 -1.02 -8.89
N PHE A 20 2.59 -1.69 -9.58
CA PHE A 20 1.58 -1.02 -10.40
C PHE A 20 0.60 -0.22 -9.55
N PHE A 21 0.00 -0.82 -8.51
CA PHE A 21 -1.00 -0.13 -7.69
C PHE A 21 -0.45 1.06 -6.91
N ASN A 22 0.78 0.99 -6.42
CA ASN A 22 1.43 2.13 -5.76
C ASN A 22 1.53 3.31 -6.73
N ARG A 23 1.94 3.07 -7.98
CA ARG A 23 2.04 4.11 -9.01
C ARG A 23 0.68 4.63 -9.44
N TRP A 24 -0.29 3.74 -9.61
CA TRP A 24 -1.65 4.08 -9.98
C TRP A 24 -2.29 5.00 -8.93
N ASN A 25 -2.28 4.59 -7.65
CA ASN A 25 -2.84 5.39 -6.56
C ASN A 25 -2.08 6.69 -6.33
N ASP A 26 -0.75 6.69 -6.50
CA ASP A 26 0.03 7.92 -6.40
C ASP A 26 -0.32 8.92 -7.52
N THR A 27 -0.56 8.41 -8.73
CA THR A 27 -0.89 9.26 -9.90
C THR A 27 -2.32 9.80 -9.82
N LEU A 28 -3.28 8.94 -9.47
CA LEU A 28 -4.71 9.30 -9.47
C LEU A 28 -5.19 9.84 -8.12
N ALA A 29 -4.33 9.85 -7.10
CA ALA A 29 -4.65 10.30 -5.75
C ALA A 29 -5.94 9.65 -5.21
N THR A 30 -6.12 8.35 -5.44
CA THR A 30 -7.33 7.62 -4.98
C THR A 30 -7.55 7.88 -3.49
N PRO A 31 -8.72 8.39 -3.07
CA PRO A 31 -8.98 8.68 -1.67
C PRO A 31 -8.93 7.43 -0.82
N LEU A 32 -8.43 7.55 0.41
CA LEU A 32 -8.49 6.46 1.38
C LEU A 32 -9.92 6.27 1.85
N GLU A 33 -10.36 5.02 1.98
CA GLU A 33 -11.62 4.71 2.62
C GLU A 33 -11.54 4.95 4.13
N ASP A 34 -12.70 5.15 4.76
CA ASP A 34 -12.80 5.48 6.19
C ASP A 34 -12.12 4.44 7.09
N GLY A 35 -12.18 3.15 6.72
CA GLY A 35 -11.57 2.06 7.48
C GLY A 35 -10.03 2.16 7.55
N PRO A 36 -9.31 2.11 6.41
CA PRO A 36 -7.86 2.31 6.35
C PRO A 36 -7.40 3.64 6.97
N LYS A 37 -8.15 4.72 6.74
CA LYS A 37 -7.84 6.03 7.33
C LYS A 37 -7.89 5.99 8.85
N ALA A 38 -8.98 5.49 9.43
CA ALA A 38 -9.13 5.34 10.88
C ALA A 38 -8.06 4.43 11.49
N PHE A 39 -7.68 3.36 10.79
CA PHE A 39 -6.58 2.49 11.23
C PHE A 39 -5.24 3.23 11.26
N ALA A 40 -4.91 3.98 10.20
CA ALA A 40 -3.67 4.74 10.12
C ALA A 40 -3.62 5.87 11.17
N GLU A 41 -4.73 6.58 11.37
CA GLU A 41 -4.85 7.60 12.43
C GLU A 41 -4.57 7.00 13.81
N LYS A 42 -5.14 5.84 14.11
CA LYS A 42 -4.95 5.16 15.40
C LYS A 42 -3.52 4.66 15.60
N THR A 43 -2.87 4.19 14.55
CA THR A 43 -1.62 3.41 14.66
C THR A 43 -0.36 4.22 14.38
N ILE A 44 -0.40 5.16 13.43
CA ILE A 44 0.79 5.83 12.90
C ILE A 44 0.68 7.36 12.86
N ALA A 45 -0.44 7.98 13.25
CA ALA A 45 -0.53 9.44 13.34
C ALA A 45 0.52 10.05 14.28
N LYS A 46 0.83 9.38 15.40
CA LYS A 46 1.85 9.84 16.36
C LYS A 46 3.26 9.87 15.75
N ALA A 47 3.50 9.10 14.70
CA ALA A 47 4.75 9.13 13.94
C ALA A 47 4.76 10.23 12.86
N GLY A 48 3.77 11.13 12.86
CA GLY A 48 3.67 12.25 11.91
C GLY A 48 3.00 11.88 10.59
N TRP A 49 2.33 10.72 10.50
CA TRP A 49 1.61 10.34 9.30
C TRP A 49 0.38 11.23 9.09
N THR A 50 0.15 11.63 7.83
CA THR A 50 -1.08 12.28 7.38
C THR A 50 -1.54 11.67 6.05
N PRO A 51 -2.85 11.60 5.77
CA PRO A 51 -3.41 11.07 4.52
C PRO A 51 -3.02 11.89 3.27
N GLY A 52 -2.66 13.17 3.43
CA GLY A 52 -2.13 14.00 2.34
C GLY A 52 -3.12 14.11 1.17
N LYS A 53 -2.65 13.80 -0.04
CA LYS A 53 -3.46 13.87 -1.27
C LYS A 53 -4.60 12.83 -1.34
N HIS A 54 -4.70 11.94 -0.37
CA HIS A 54 -5.72 10.89 -0.31
C HIS A 54 -6.85 11.20 0.69
N GLU A 55 -6.96 12.45 1.16
CA GLU A 55 -7.93 12.88 2.18
C GLU A 55 -9.38 12.84 1.69
N THR A 56 -9.64 13.30 0.45
CA THR A 56 -10.95 13.33 -0.24
C THR A 56 -10.74 13.66 -1.71
#